data_AF-A0A2G2M375-F1
#
_entry.id   AF-A0A2G2M375-F1
#
_cell.length_a   1.000
_cell.length_b   1.000
_cell.length_c   1.000
_cell.angle_alpha   90.00
_cell.angle_beta   90.00
_cell.angle_gamma   90.00
#
_symmetry.space_group_name_H-M   'P 1'
#
loop_
_entity.id
_entity.type
_entity.pdbx_description
1 polymer ?
#
loop_
_entity_poly.entity_id
_entity_poly.type
_entity_poly.pdbx_seq_one_letter_code
_entity_poly.pdbx_strand_id
1 'polypeptide(L)'
;MTANKKAINREGKGFYRSSEYMYKVSVYVGLSDIVDSTSSLHANWRMIGERPLYIKPQSFALPANTIGSSKNKAEYIKGHFLSLIRIEDAVVEKPPPIPITNYGNIDSVNAYFGDTATLNALIDAFAKQKRTTRENLLSNIPFTINGITKKRPANEILPTKIGGVFQNQVPWLIIYEPVIIAYLKDQTTVLAFTATEYALAQKMGFFNFKSGGGGQYIGAMTHSDLPNSITLEESWFGFPVTSALADGVYWSESRIIAGGGWGMRMLRVGGANAVPNNITHDYEYRVDTYVITSVRIFADEDITPDNRHESEQDESKRSCKYRRESF
;
A
#
# COMPACT_ATOMS: atom_id res chain seq x y z
N MET A 1 -26.73 -18.57 18.70
CA MET A 1 -25.40 -19.18 18.87
C MET A 1 -24.58 -18.83 17.64
N THR A 2 -23.68 -17.85 17.78
CA THR A 2 -22.97 -17.24 16.65
C THR A 2 -21.68 -18.02 16.42
N ALA A 3 -21.52 -18.62 15.24
CA ALA A 3 -20.34 -19.38 14.89
C ALA A 3 -19.10 -18.47 14.84
N ASN A 4 -18.21 -18.65 15.82
CA ASN A 4 -16.85 -18.12 15.80
C ASN A 4 -16.13 -18.67 14.56
N LYS A 5 -15.80 -17.80 13.60
CA LYS A 5 -14.85 -18.14 12.52
C LYS A 5 -13.47 -18.35 13.17
N LYS A 6 -13.20 -19.62 13.46
CA LYS A 6 -11.92 -20.14 13.96
C LYS A 6 -10.79 -19.66 13.03
N ALA A 7 -9.80 -18.98 13.58
CA ALA A 7 -8.55 -18.70 12.86
C ALA A 7 -8.01 -20.04 12.35
N ILE A 8 -7.84 -20.17 11.03
CA ILE A 8 -7.26 -21.37 10.44
C ILE A 8 -5.77 -21.35 10.82
N ASN A 9 -5.41 -22.08 11.87
CA ASN A 9 -4.03 -22.41 12.19
C ASN A 9 -3.46 -23.18 10.98
N ARG A 10 -2.64 -22.52 10.16
CA ARG A 10 -1.89 -23.16 9.09
C ARG A 10 -0.55 -23.55 9.68
N GLU A 11 -0.49 -24.72 10.32
CA GLU A 11 0.71 -25.23 10.97
C GLU A 11 1.93 -25.04 10.05
N GLY A 12 2.93 -24.30 10.57
CA GLY A 12 4.20 -24.10 9.90
C GLY A 12 4.22 -23.09 8.75
N LYS A 13 3.27 -22.16 8.65
CA LYS A 13 3.28 -21.05 7.68
C LYS A 13 2.96 -19.70 8.34
N GLY A 14 3.53 -18.63 7.79
CA GLY A 14 3.08 -17.28 8.11
C GLY A 14 1.72 -16.98 7.46
N PHE A 15 1.00 -16.00 8.00
CA PHE A 15 -0.30 -15.59 7.47
C PHE A 15 -0.54 -14.08 7.66
N TYR A 16 -1.53 -13.56 6.94
CA TYR A 16 -2.07 -12.21 7.09
C TYR A 16 -3.59 -12.29 6.97
N ARG A 17 -4.28 -11.24 7.41
CA ARG A 17 -5.75 -11.18 7.37
C ARG A 17 -6.19 -10.03 6.48
N SER A 18 -7.09 -10.30 5.54
CA SER A 18 -7.63 -9.26 4.65
C SER A 18 -8.46 -8.20 5.39
N SER A 19 -8.91 -8.47 6.62
CA SER A 19 -9.60 -7.49 7.46
C SER A 19 -8.65 -6.57 8.25
N GLU A 20 -7.35 -6.85 8.24
CA GLU A 20 -6.34 -6.12 9.01
C GLU A 20 -5.38 -5.42 8.04
N TYR A 21 -5.51 -4.11 7.97
CA TYR A 21 -4.71 -3.27 7.09
C TYR A 21 -4.41 -1.94 7.74
N MET A 22 -3.33 -1.32 7.28
CA MET A 22 -2.90 -0.01 7.75
C MET A 22 -2.33 0.77 6.56
N TYR A 23 -2.09 2.06 6.78
CA TYR A 23 -1.19 2.83 5.91
C TYR A 23 -0.10 3.45 6.76
N LYS A 24 1.09 3.53 6.20
CA LYS A 24 2.18 4.34 6.73
C LYS A 24 2.20 5.65 5.94
N VAL A 25 2.07 6.77 6.64
CA VAL A 25 1.78 8.08 6.03
C VAL A 25 2.81 9.11 6.48
N SER A 26 3.33 9.88 5.53
CA SER A 26 4.18 11.04 5.75
C SER A 26 3.53 12.28 5.17
N VAL A 27 3.53 13.38 5.93
CA VAL A 27 3.03 14.68 5.46
C VAL A 27 4.17 15.69 5.39
N TYR A 28 4.26 16.36 4.25
CA TYR A 28 5.26 17.37 3.95
C TYR A 28 4.58 18.71 3.66
N VAL A 29 5.25 19.79 4.04
CA VAL A 29 4.90 21.16 3.69
C VAL A 29 5.97 21.73 2.75
N GLY A 30 5.55 22.44 1.71
CA GLY A 30 6.43 23.16 0.81
C GLY A 30 7.08 24.35 1.53
N LEU A 31 8.36 24.60 1.25
CA LEU A 31 9.10 25.72 1.85
C LEU A 31 8.96 27.03 1.07
N SER A 32 8.28 27.00 -0.08
CA SER A 32 7.97 28.19 -0.88
C SER A 32 6.66 28.05 -1.64
N ASP A 33 6.07 29.18 -2.03
CA ASP A 33 4.85 29.30 -2.83
C ASP A 33 4.98 28.80 -4.28
N ILE A 34 6.22 28.70 -4.78
CA ILE A 34 6.50 28.24 -6.16
C ILE A 34 6.95 26.78 -6.26
N VAL A 35 7.02 26.04 -5.15
CA VAL A 35 7.46 24.64 -5.17
C VAL A 35 6.35 23.73 -5.67
N ASP A 36 6.72 22.64 -6.33
CA ASP A 36 5.78 21.68 -6.91
C ASP A 36 6.36 20.26 -6.95
N SER A 37 5.75 19.36 -7.73
CA SER A 37 6.18 17.96 -7.88
C SER A 37 7.48 17.80 -8.67
N THR A 38 8.02 18.84 -9.30
CA THR A 38 9.31 18.81 -10.00
C THR A 38 10.46 19.28 -9.13
N SER A 39 10.13 19.97 -8.03
CA SER A 39 11.08 20.47 -7.03
C SER A 39 11.76 19.32 -6.25
N SER A 40 12.89 19.60 -5.59
CA SER A 40 13.55 18.61 -4.72
C SER A 40 12.73 18.38 -3.44
N LEU A 41 12.27 17.15 -3.20
CA LEU A 41 11.59 16.78 -1.95
C LEU A 41 12.46 17.03 -0.70
N HIS A 42 13.79 17.05 -0.84
CA HIS A 42 14.69 17.19 0.30
C HIS A 42 15.13 18.62 0.58
N ALA A 43 15.23 19.44 -0.46
CA ALA A 43 15.65 20.83 -0.30
C ALA A 43 14.46 21.77 -0.13
N ASN A 44 13.33 21.47 -0.78
CA ASN A 44 12.22 22.40 -0.95
C ASN A 44 10.97 22.00 -0.17
N TRP A 45 11.00 20.85 0.50
CA TRP A 45 9.89 20.33 1.30
C TRP A 45 10.39 19.85 2.66
N ARG A 46 9.52 19.94 3.65
CA ARG A 46 9.83 19.50 5.02
C ARG A 46 8.73 18.59 5.55
N MET A 47 9.10 17.39 5.99
CA MET A 47 8.20 16.53 6.74
C MET A 47 7.87 17.19 8.08
N ILE A 48 6.58 17.26 8.43
CA ILE A 48 6.14 17.92 9.68
C ILE A 48 6.33 17.05 10.93
N GLY A 49 6.34 15.72 10.75
CA GLY A 49 6.55 14.73 11.80
C GLY A 49 8.01 14.38 12.06
N GLU A 50 8.25 13.62 13.13
CA GLU A 50 9.57 13.02 13.43
C GLU A 50 9.77 11.69 12.71
N ARG A 51 8.67 10.96 12.48
CA ARG A 51 8.60 9.69 11.78
C ARG A 51 7.21 9.52 11.16
N PRO A 52 7.04 8.66 10.14
CA PRO A 52 5.72 8.42 9.54
C PRO A 52 4.70 7.94 10.57
N LEU A 53 3.43 8.27 10.34
CA LEU A 53 2.33 7.75 11.13
C LEU A 53 1.86 6.42 10.58
N TYR A 54 1.56 5.48 11.46
CA TYR A 54 0.76 4.33 11.11
C TYR A 54 -0.71 4.67 11.36
N ILE A 55 -1.55 4.60 10.33
CA ILE A 55 -2.99 4.82 10.42
C ILE A 55 -3.73 3.51 10.19
N LYS A 56 -4.80 3.25 10.94
CA LYS A 56 -5.57 2.01 10.84
C LYS A 56 -7.07 2.24 11.07
N PRO A 57 -7.96 1.37 10.55
CA PRO A 57 -9.35 1.37 10.95
C PRO A 57 -9.54 0.94 12.42
N GLN A 58 -10.71 1.27 12.98
CA GLN A 58 -11.12 0.82 14.31
C GLN A 58 -11.44 -0.69 14.37
N SER A 59 -11.65 -1.34 13.22
CA SER A 59 -12.18 -2.72 13.11
C SER A 59 -11.31 -3.81 13.74
N PHE A 60 -10.05 -3.53 14.07
CA PHE A 60 -9.17 -4.49 14.72
C PHE A 60 -8.24 -3.83 15.74
N ALA A 61 -7.80 -4.61 16.72
CA ALA A 61 -6.73 -4.24 17.64
C ALA A 61 -5.39 -4.71 17.07
N LEU A 62 -4.39 -3.82 17.12
CA LEU A 62 -3.04 -4.20 16.72
C LEU A 62 -2.45 -5.11 17.81
N PRO A 63 -1.88 -6.28 17.45
CA PRO A 63 -1.20 -7.12 18.45
C PRO A 63 -0.11 -6.35 19.20
N ALA A 64 -0.01 -6.60 20.49
CA ALA A 64 1.10 -6.07 21.29
C ALA A 64 2.42 -6.48 20.65
N ASN A 65 3.42 -5.60 20.72
CA ASN A 65 4.77 -5.82 20.16
C ASN A 65 4.85 -5.92 18.63
N THR A 66 3.82 -5.49 17.91
CA THR A 66 3.90 -5.40 16.44
C THR A 66 5.09 -4.55 16.00
N ILE A 67 5.92 -5.12 15.15
CA ILE A 67 7.16 -4.51 14.65
C ILE A 67 6.84 -3.76 13.36
N GLY A 68 7.12 -2.46 13.36
CA GLY A 68 7.08 -1.60 12.18
C GLY A 68 8.47 -1.03 11.89
N SER A 69 8.49 0.10 11.18
CA SER A 69 9.71 0.84 10.89
C SER A 69 9.55 2.34 11.17
N SER A 70 10.67 3.04 11.33
CA SER A 70 10.70 4.48 11.58
C SER A 70 10.81 5.34 10.32
N LYS A 71 10.93 4.75 9.12
CA LYS A 71 11.31 5.44 7.89
C LYS A 71 10.28 5.26 6.79
N ASN A 72 10.14 6.25 5.91
CA ASN A 72 9.29 6.13 4.73
C ASN A 72 10.08 5.73 3.47
N LYS A 73 9.35 5.40 2.41
CA LYS A 73 9.93 5.01 1.13
C LYS A 73 10.85 6.05 0.51
N ALA A 74 10.50 7.34 0.60
CA ALA A 74 11.38 8.40 0.09
C ALA A 74 12.73 8.41 0.82
N GLU A 75 12.77 8.15 2.12
CA GLU A 75 14.01 7.98 2.88
C GLU A 75 14.76 6.69 2.46
N TYR A 76 14.07 5.57 2.27
CA TYR A 76 14.71 4.33 1.82
C TYR A 76 15.36 4.45 0.44
N ILE A 77 14.73 5.15 -0.50
CA ILE A 77 15.29 5.40 -1.84
C ILE A 77 16.60 6.20 -1.76
N LYS A 78 16.77 7.05 -0.74
CA LYS A 78 18.05 7.74 -0.50
C LYS A 78 19.13 6.86 0.14
N GLY A 79 18.83 5.61 0.44
CA GLY A 79 19.77 4.68 1.07
C GLY A 79 19.72 4.67 2.60
N HIS A 80 18.67 5.21 3.24
CA HIS A 80 18.45 4.93 4.66
C HIS A 80 18.22 3.43 4.88
N PHE A 81 18.81 2.88 5.94
CA PHE A 81 18.62 1.46 6.29
C PHE A 81 17.26 1.21 6.96
N LEU A 82 16.80 -0.04 6.89
CA LEU A 82 15.61 -0.49 7.62
C LEU A 82 15.84 -0.37 9.13
N SER A 83 15.15 0.58 9.76
CA SER A 83 15.19 0.82 11.21
C SER A 83 13.88 0.34 11.83
N LEU A 84 13.95 -0.75 12.58
CA LEU A 84 12.80 -1.39 13.21
C LEU A 84 12.36 -0.64 14.47
N ILE A 85 11.05 -0.53 14.67
CA ILE A 85 10.44 0.04 15.88
C ILE A 85 9.28 -0.84 16.34
N ARG A 86 8.89 -0.69 17.60
CA ARG A 86 7.58 -1.17 18.05
C ARG A 86 6.54 -0.11 17.69
N ILE A 87 5.42 -0.55 17.12
CA ILE A 87 4.27 0.34 16.90
C ILE A 87 3.52 0.44 18.22
N GLU A 88 3.79 1.51 18.97
CA GLU A 88 3.15 1.77 20.26
C GLU A 88 1.76 2.39 20.07
N ASP A 89 1.65 3.38 19.18
CA ASP A 89 0.39 4.08 18.90
C ASP A 89 0.16 4.20 17.40
N ALA A 90 -0.78 3.40 16.87
CA ALA A 90 -1.34 3.63 15.55
C ALA A 90 -2.52 4.61 15.66
N VAL A 91 -2.57 5.58 14.76
CA VAL A 91 -3.67 6.55 14.68
C VAL A 91 -4.91 5.80 14.19
N VAL A 92 -5.97 5.84 14.99
CA VAL A 92 -7.26 5.24 14.61
C VAL A 92 -8.02 6.26 13.77
N GLU A 93 -8.16 5.93 12.49
CA GLU A 93 -8.90 6.71 11.50
C GLU A 93 -9.83 5.78 10.72
N LYS A 94 -10.43 6.26 9.63
CA LYS A 94 -11.24 5.42 8.72
C LYS A 94 -10.61 5.32 7.32
N PRO A 95 -9.33 4.89 7.18
CA PRO A 95 -8.77 4.69 5.86
C PRO A 95 -9.53 3.56 5.12
N PRO A 96 -9.76 3.71 3.81
CA PRO A 96 -10.36 2.66 2.99
C PRO A 96 -9.45 1.42 2.94
N PRO A 97 -9.97 0.22 2.65
CA PRO A 97 -9.14 -0.96 2.45
C PRO A 97 -8.13 -0.78 1.33
N ILE A 98 -7.00 -1.49 1.42
CA ILE A 98 -5.95 -1.50 0.41
C ILE A 98 -6.45 -2.25 -0.85
N PRO A 99 -6.25 -1.71 -2.07
CA PRO A 99 -6.56 -2.44 -3.30
C PRO A 99 -5.82 -3.77 -3.40
N ILE A 100 -6.40 -4.75 -4.08
CA ILE A 100 -5.83 -6.10 -4.25
C ILE A 100 -5.74 -6.89 -2.93
N THR A 101 -4.83 -6.55 -2.00
CA THR A 101 -4.56 -7.34 -0.79
C THR A 101 -5.73 -7.37 0.20
N ASN A 102 -6.56 -6.32 0.23
CA ASN A 102 -7.67 -6.17 1.17
C ASN A 102 -8.99 -5.84 0.46
N TYR A 103 -9.08 -6.12 -0.85
CA TYR A 103 -10.27 -5.91 -1.67
C TYR A 103 -10.76 -4.44 -1.70
N GLY A 104 -9.84 -3.50 -1.50
CA GLY A 104 -10.11 -2.08 -1.62
C GLY A 104 -10.21 -1.59 -3.06
N ASN A 105 -10.58 -0.34 -3.22
CA ASN A 105 -10.68 0.35 -4.50
C ASN A 105 -9.75 1.58 -4.50
N ILE A 106 -9.00 1.75 -5.59
CA ILE A 106 -8.00 2.81 -5.70
C ILE A 106 -8.61 4.22 -5.66
N ASP A 107 -9.80 4.41 -6.23
CA ASP A 107 -10.49 5.71 -6.20
C ASP A 107 -10.87 6.11 -4.78
N SER A 108 -11.26 5.15 -3.94
CA SER A 108 -11.55 5.37 -2.53
C SER A 108 -10.30 5.80 -1.76
N VAL A 109 -9.16 5.14 -2.01
CA VAL A 109 -7.86 5.54 -1.44
C VAL A 109 -7.46 6.93 -1.89
N ASN A 110 -7.63 7.21 -3.18
CA ASN A 110 -7.30 8.48 -3.80
C ASN A 110 -8.16 9.61 -3.27
N ALA A 111 -9.46 9.38 -3.05
CA ALA A 111 -10.38 10.32 -2.45
C ALA A 111 -10.03 10.57 -0.97
N TYR A 112 -9.73 9.51 -0.22
CA TYR A 112 -9.37 9.63 1.20
C TYR A 112 -8.12 10.48 1.41
N PHE A 113 -7.03 10.20 0.68
CA PHE A 113 -5.80 10.99 0.78
C PHE A 113 -5.84 12.31 0.00
N GLY A 114 -6.85 12.52 -0.84
CA GLY A 114 -7.13 13.79 -1.50
C GLY A 114 -7.99 14.75 -0.66
N ASP A 115 -8.58 14.25 0.43
CA ASP A 115 -9.51 15.01 1.25
C ASP A 115 -8.82 15.96 2.23
N THR A 116 -9.43 17.14 2.42
CA THR A 116 -8.91 18.20 3.29
C THR A 116 -9.09 17.89 4.77
N ALA A 117 -10.19 17.24 5.15
CA ALA A 117 -10.39 16.83 6.52
C ALA A 117 -9.37 15.73 6.89
N THR A 118 -9.12 14.77 5.99
CA THR A 118 -8.06 13.78 6.17
C THR A 118 -6.68 14.44 6.33
N LEU A 119 -6.29 15.40 5.48
CA LEU A 119 -5.02 16.12 5.63
C LEU A 119 -4.92 16.82 7.00
N ASN A 120 -5.96 17.51 7.43
CA ASN A 120 -5.97 18.19 8.73
C ASN A 120 -5.89 17.20 9.90
N ALA A 121 -6.61 16.07 9.84
CA ALA A 121 -6.54 15.02 10.84
C ALA A 121 -5.13 14.41 10.94
N LEU A 122 -4.45 14.22 9.81
CA LEU A 122 -3.05 13.78 9.79
C LEU A 122 -2.12 14.82 10.43
N ILE A 123 -2.30 16.11 10.11
CA ILE A 123 -1.52 17.20 10.73
C ILE A 123 -1.69 17.20 12.25
N ASP A 124 -2.91 17.03 12.75
CA ASP A 124 -3.19 16.91 14.18
C ASP A 124 -2.52 15.69 14.82
N ALA A 125 -2.55 14.55 14.13
CA ALA A 125 -1.90 13.35 14.60
C ALA A 125 -0.36 13.53 14.68
N PHE A 126 0.24 14.25 13.72
CA PHE A 126 1.66 14.64 13.79
C PHE A 126 1.94 15.64 14.92
N ALA A 127 1.03 16.59 15.18
CA ALA A 127 1.17 17.52 16.28
C ALA A 127 1.17 16.78 17.62
N LYS A 128 0.26 15.81 17.78
CA LYS A 128 0.20 14.90 18.92
C LYS A 128 1.47 14.06 19.05
N GLN A 129 2.00 13.51 17.95
CA GLN A 129 3.27 12.76 17.94
C GLN A 129 4.40 13.60 18.54
N LYS A 130 4.46 14.90 18.22
CA LYS A 130 5.47 15.84 18.72
C LYS A 130 5.08 16.55 20.02
N ARG A 131 3.97 16.13 20.65
CA ARG A 131 3.43 16.74 21.88
C ARG A 131 3.27 18.26 21.79
N THR A 132 2.73 18.71 20.66
CA THR A 132 2.58 20.13 20.34
C THR A 132 1.26 20.40 19.61
N THR A 133 1.01 21.63 19.20
CA THR A 133 -0.17 22.01 18.38
C THR A 133 0.19 22.05 16.90
N ARG A 134 -0.81 21.99 16.02
CA ARG A 134 -0.59 22.06 14.56
C ARG A 134 0.11 23.36 14.14
N GLU A 135 -0.15 24.47 14.84
CA GLU A 135 0.50 25.77 14.61
C GLU A 135 1.97 25.72 15.00
N ASN A 136 2.27 25.09 16.14
CA ASN A 136 3.63 24.95 16.65
C ASN A 136 4.49 23.96 15.85
N LEU A 137 3.89 23.06 15.05
CA LEU A 137 4.65 22.29 14.05
C LEU A 137 5.34 23.21 13.02
N LEU A 138 4.73 24.37 12.74
CA LEU A 138 5.13 25.27 11.66
C LEU A 138 5.91 26.51 12.15
N SER A 139 5.80 26.85 13.43
CA SER A 139 6.30 28.11 14.02
C SER A 139 7.82 28.34 13.86
N ASN A 140 8.59 27.28 13.65
CA ASN A 140 10.04 27.33 13.47
C ASN A 140 10.50 27.07 12.03
N ILE A 141 9.58 27.07 11.07
CA ILE A 141 9.89 26.87 9.65
C ILE A 141 9.89 28.25 8.95
N PRO A 142 11.00 28.68 8.34
CA PRO A 142 10.97 29.82 7.43
C PRO A 142 10.35 29.41 6.10
N PHE A 143 9.49 30.27 5.55
CA PHE A 143 8.86 30.09 4.23
C PHE A 143 9.22 31.25 3.32
N THR A 144 9.53 30.94 2.06
CA THR A 144 9.77 31.93 1.00
C THR A 144 8.49 32.12 0.20
N ILE A 145 7.84 33.27 0.37
CA ILE A 145 6.57 33.59 -0.30
C ILE A 145 6.72 34.96 -0.94
N ASN A 146 6.41 35.05 -2.24
CA ASN A 146 6.67 36.24 -3.07
C ASN A 146 8.13 36.70 -2.95
N GLY A 147 9.08 35.75 -2.97
CA GLY A 147 10.51 36.02 -2.87
C GLY A 147 11.02 36.42 -1.48
N ILE A 148 10.15 36.52 -0.46
CA ILE A 148 10.54 36.93 0.90
C ILE A 148 10.54 35.72 1.85
N THR A 149 11.73 35.37 2.35
CA THR A 149 11.93 34.32 3.35
C THR A 149 11.75 34.86 4.76
N LYS A 150 10.70 34.41 5.46
CA LYS A 150 10.49 34.71 6.89
C LYS A 150 9.61 33.66 7.55
N LYS A 151 9.55 33.66 8.88
CA LYS A 151 8.52 32.93 9.62
C LYS A 151 7.15 33.50 9.27
N ARG A 152 6.15 32.63 9.12
CA ARG A 152 4.78 33.00 8.75
C ARG A 152 3.80 32.58 9.84
N PRO A 153 2.71 33.34 10.05
CA PRO A 153 1.58 32.88 10.85
C PRO A 153 1.07 31.53 10.36
N ALA A 154 0.71 30.64 11.28
CA ALA A 154 0.29 29.28 10.93
C ALA A 154 -0.98 29.26 10.06
N ASN A 155 -1.90 30.21 10.23
CA ASN A 155 -3.11 30.34 9.42
C ASN A 155 -2.84 30.70 7.95
N GLU A 156 -1.66 31.25 7.61
CA GLU A 156 -1.24 31.46 6.21
C GLU A 156 -0.73 30.16 5.56
N ILE A 157 -0.36 29.16 6.37
CA ILE A 157 0.33 27.94 5.91
C ILE A 157 -0.57 26.72 6.00
N LEU A 158 -1.37 26.60 7.06
CA LEU A 158 -2.25 25.46 7.30
C LEU A 158 -3.31 25.32 6.18
N PRO A 159 -3.64 24.09 5.78
CA PRO A 159 -4.56 23.83 4.67
C PRO A 159 -6.01 24.05 5.11
N THR A 160 -6.43 25.32 5.07
CA THR A 160 -7.77 25.77 5.44
C THR A 160 -8.56 26.12 4.18
N LYS A 161 -9.82 25.68 4.09
CA LYS A 161 -10.75 26.07 3.02
C LYS A 161 -11.68 27.18 3.50
N ILE A 162 -11.77 28.25 2.72
CA ILE A 162 -12.80 29.29 2.85
C ILE A 162 -13.52 29.36 1.51
N GLY A 163 -14.86 29.20 1.51
CA GLY A 163 -15.64 29.20 0.27
C GLY A 163 -15.23 28.11 -0.75
N GLY A 164 -14.71 26.97 -0.27
CA GLY A 164 -14.23 25.88 -1.13
C GLY A 164 -12.82 26.06 -1.71
N VAL A 165 -12.18 27.19 -1.47
CA VAL A 165 -10.82 27.50 -1.96
C VAL A 165 -9.82 27.44 -0.82
N PHE A 166 -8.68 26.82 -1.11
CA PHE A 166 -7.57 26.71 -0.17
C PHE A 166 -6.88 28.05 0.05
N GLN A 167 -6.66 28.38 1.32
CA GLN A 167 -6.03 29.62 1.76
C GLN A 167 -4.53 29.48 2.05
N ASN A 168 -4.00 28.25 2.07
CA ASN A 168 -2.57 28.02 2.28
C ASN A 168 -1.74 28.65 1.16
N GLN A 169 -0.71 29.39 1.55
CA GLN A 169 0.20 30.08 0.64
C GLN A 169 1.34 29.19 0.14
N VAL A 170 1.48 27.97 0.69
CA VAL A 170 2.46 26.97 0.27
C VAL A 170 1.76 25.62 0.09
N PRO A 171 2.26 24.74 -0.80
CA PRO A 171 1.62 23.46 -1.05
C PRO A 171 1.87 22.44 0.07
N TRP A 172 1.02 21.42 0.11
CA TRP A 172 1.15 20.28 1.02
C TRP A 172 1.23 18.97 0.23
N LEU A 173 1.95 17.99 0.76
CA LEU A 173 2.14 16.69 0.14
C LEU A 173 1.88 15.58 1.16
N ILE A 174 1.10 14.59 0.76
CA ILE A 174 0.90 13.35 1.49
C ILE A 174 1.59 12.24 0.69
N ILE A 175 2.45 11.48 1.35
CA ILE A 175 2.99 10.20 0.85
C ILE A 175 2.39 9.09 1.70
N TYR A 176 1.80 8.09 1.07
CA TYR A 176 1.16 6.95 1.75
C TYR A 176 1.63 5.63 1.16
N GLU A 177 1.88 4.67 2.04
CA GLU A 177 2.33 3.32 1.72
C GLU A 177 1.36 2.32 2.36
N PRO A 178 0.76 1.40 1.58
CA PRO A 178 0.00 0.28 2.14
C PRO A 178 0.84 -0.55 3.11
N VAL A 179 0.24 -0.95 4.23
CA VAL A 179 0.86 -1.77 5.26
C VAL A 179 0.00 -3.00 5.53
N ILE A 180 0.62 -4.17 5.48
CA ILE A 180 0.00 -5.44 5.85
C ILE A 180 0.59 -5.93 7.16
N ILE A 181 -0.27 -6.50 7.99
CA ILE A 181 0.11 -7.15 9.24
C ILE A 181 0.32 -8.64 8.95
N ALA A 182 1.56 -9.09 9.03
CA ALA A 182 1.95 -10.48 8.87
C ALA A 182 2.31 -11.11 10.22
N TYR A 183 1.69 -12.25 10.48
CA TYR A 183 1.98 -13.13 11.59
C TYR A 183 2.93 -14.21 11.08
N LEU A 184 4.16 -14.24 11.60
CA LEU A 184 5.17 -15.17 11.11
C LEU A 184 4.95 -16.59 11.66
N LYS A 185 5.65 -17.54 11.04
CA LYS A 185 5.59 -18.98 11.36
C LYS A 185 5.94 -19.31 12.82
N ASP A 186 6.73 -18.45 13.48
CA ASP A 186 7.08 -18.59 14.90
C ASP A 186 5.91 -18.25 15.86
N GLN A 187 4.81 -17.70 15.32
CA GLN A 187 3.59 -17.30 16.04
C GLN A 187 3.78 -16.21 17.10
N THR A 188 4.99 -15.65 17.22
CA THR A 188 5.33 -14.61 18.20
C THR A 188 5.73 -13.31 17.52
N THR A 189 6.27 -13.39 16.30
CA THR A 189 6.66 -12.22 15.52
C THR A 189 5.50 -11.74 14.67
N VAL A 190 5.12 -10.47 14.89
CA VAL A 190 4.11 -9.77 14.10
C VAL A 190 4.78 -8.56 13.44
N LEU A 191 4.73 -8.50 12.11
CA LEU A 191 5.30 -7.43 11.30
C LEU A 191 4.17 -6.59 10.68
N ALA A 192 4.24 -5.27 10.79
CA ALA A 192 3.37 -4.34 10.06
C ALA A 192 4.23 -3.53 9.10
N PHE A 193 4.48 -4.11 7.92
CA PHE A 193 5.42 -3.57 6.95
C PHE A 193 4.76 -3.12 5.65
N THR A 194 5.38 -2.13 5.01
CA THR A 194 5.10 -1.77 3.61
C THR A 194 5.79 -2.73 2.64
N ALA A 195 5.41 -2.71 1.36
CA ALA A 195 6.08 -3.51 0.33
C ALA A 195 7.61 -3.28 0.33
N THR A 196 8.03 -2.02 0.46
CA THR A 196 9.44 -1.62 0.52
C THR A 196 10.15 -2.25 1.72
N GLU A 197 9.51 -2.27 2.88
CA GLU A 197 10.08 -2.82 4.10
C GLU A 197 10.19 -4.34 4.06
N TYR A 198 9.20 -5.04 3.49
CA TYR A 198 9.30 -6.47 3.22
C TYR A 198 10.47 -6.78 2.27
N ALA A 199 10.62 -6.02 1.18
CA ALA A 199 11.71 -6.19 0.24
C ALA A 199 13.08 -5.93 0.89
N LEU A 200 13.21 -4.86 1.69
CA LEU A 200 14.45 -4.55 2.42
C LEU A 200 14.78 -5.63 3.44
N ALA A 201 13.82 -6.05 4.25
CA ALA A 201 14.01 -7.07 5.28
C ALA A 201 14.45 -8.41 4.67
N GLN A 202 13.90 -8.79 3.51
CA GLN A 202 14.35 -9.97 2.77
C GLN A 202 15.75 -9.80 2.19
N LYS A 203 16.03 -8.66 1.56
CA LYS A 203 17.35 -8.35 0.98
C LYS A 203 18.46 -8.32 2.05
N MET A 204 18.13 -7.90 3.27
CA MET A 204 19.04 -7.87 4.42
C MET A 204 19.16 -9.21 5.14
N GLY A 205 18.39 -10.23 4.74
CA GLY A 205 18.43 -11.56 5.34
C GLY A 205 17.74 -11.67 6.70
N PHE A 206 16.95 -10.67 7.12
CA PHE A 206 16.21 -10.73 8.38
C PHE A 206 15.09 -11.77 8.33
N PHE A 207 14.44 -11.92 7.18
CA PHE A 207 13.34 -12.86 6.99
C PHE A 207 13.36 -13.43 5.57
N ASN A 208 12.86 -14.66 5.42
CA ASN A 208 12.61 -15.28 4.13
C ASN A 208 11.10 -15.39 3.89
N PHE A 209 10.51 -14.46 3.14
CA PHE A 209 9.07 -14.42 2.90
C PHE A 209 8.58 -15.42 1.85
N LYS A 210 9.50 -16.02 1.08
CA LYS A 210 9.22 -16.98 0.01
C LYS A 210 8.72 -18.33 0.56
N SER A 211 8.44 -19.27 -0.32
CA SER A 211 8.15 -20.67 0.01
C SER A 211 9.42 -21.48 0.31
N GLY A 212 9.27 -22.67 0.89
CA GLY A 212 10.37 -23.60 1.18
C GLY A 212 10.56 -23.88 2.68
N GLY A 213 11.55 -24.71 3.03
CA GLY A 213 11.75 -25.20 4.40
C GLY A 213 11.86 -24.09 5.47
N GLY A 214 12.58 -23.01 5.15
CA GLY A 214 12.71 -21.82 6.00
C GLY A 214 11.84 -20.62 5.59
N GLY A 215 10.92 -20.82 4.65
CA GLY A 215 10.07 -19.76 4.11
C GLY A 215 8.86 -19.45 4.98
N GLN A 216 8.40 -18.19 4.96
CA GLN A 216 7.16 -17.76 5.62
C GLN A 216 5.91 -18.05 4.78
N TYR A 217 6.04 -18.40 3.49
CA TYR A 217 4.92 -18.68 2.58
C TYR A 217 3.95 -17.50 2.38
N ILE A 218 4.44 -16.27 2.51
CA ILE A 218 3.67 -15.03 2.28
C ILE A 218 4.24 -14.21 1.11
N GLY A 219 5.01 -14.86 0.23
CA GLY A 219 5.66 -14.23 -0.92
C GLY A 219 4.67 -13.58 -1.88
N ALA A 220 3.54 -14.23 -2.17
CA ALA A 220 2.52 -13.69 -3.08
C ALA A 220 2.04 -12.32 -2.60
N MET A 221 1.70 -12.21 -1.31
CA MET A 221 1.30 -10.94 -0.71
C MET A 221 2.45 -9.92 -0.71
N THR A 222 3.62 -10.30 -0.19
CA THR A 222 4.73 -9.36 0.07
C THR A 222 5.44 -8.89 -1.20
N HIS A 223 5.45 -9.71 -2.27
CA HIS A 223 6.24 -9.49 -3.48
C HIS A 223 5.40 -9.49 -4.77
N SER A 224 4.08 -9.67 -4.73
CA SER A 224 3.21 -9.50 -5.90
C SER A 224 2.08 -8.51 -5.59
N ASP A 225 1.19 -8.86 -4.67
CA ASP A 225 -0.06 -8.12 -4.45
C ASP A 225 0.18 -6.74 -3.82
N LEU A 226 0.95 -6.68 -2.73
CA LEU A 226 1.21 -5.43 -2.00
C LEU A 226 1.97 -4.38 -2.83
N PRO A 227 3.06 -4.71 -3.56
CA PRO A 227 3.70 -3.73 -4.44
C PRO A 227 2.82 -3.29 -5.62
N ASN A 228 1.91 -4.14 -6.11
CA ASN A 228 0.93 -3.80 -7.15
C ASN A 228 -0.26 -2.98 -6.62
N SER A 229 -0.50 -2.97 -5.31
CA SER A 229 -1.71 -2.37 -4.72
C SER A 229 -1.82 -0.87 -5.00
N ILE A 230 -0.68 -0.17 -5.01
CA ILE A 230 -0.60 1.27 -5.31
C ILE A 230 0.74 1.56 -5.99
N THR A 231 0.69 2.22 -7.15
CA THR A 231 1.85 2.67 -7.92
C THR A 231 1.73 4.16 -8.23
N LEU A 232 2.87 4.82 -8.45
CA LEU A 232 2.87 6.18 -8.98
C LEU A 232 2.46 6.16 -10.47
N GLU A 233 1.70 7.15 -10.89
CA GLU A 233 1.25 7.33 -12.28
C GLU A 233 2.13 8.34 -13.01
N GLU A 234 2.56 9.41 -12.32
CA GLU A 234 3.59 10.33 -12.80
C GLU A 234 4.82 10.35 -11.89
N SER A 235 5.93 10.76 -12.48
CA SER A 235 7.19 10.97 -11.77
C SER A 235 7.12 12.26 -10.98
N TRP A 236 6.95 12.15 -9.66
CA TRP A 236 7.07 13.27 -8.73
C TRP A 236 8.41 13.19 -8.02
N PHE A 237 9.07 14.34 -7.83
CA PHE A 237 10.35 14.52 -7.15
C PHE A 237 11.51 13.70 -7.72
N GLY A 238 11.39 13.30 -9.00
CA GLY A 238 12.35 12.43 -9.68
C GLY A 238 12.19 10.94 -9.34
N PHE A 239 11.14 10.54 -8.63
CA PHE A 239 10.86 9.13 -8.37
C PHE A 239 10.29 8.43 -9.61
N PRO A 240 10.77 7.23 -9.95
CA PRO A 240 10.36 6.56 -11.19
C PRO A 240 8.92 6.06 -11.13
N VAL A 241 8.20 6.23 -12.24
CA VAL A 241 6.93 5.54 -12.48
C VAL A 241 7.24 4.08 -12.73
N THR A 242 6.73 3.19 -11.88
CA THR A 242 6.94 1.75 -12.01
C THR A 242 5.59 1.07 -12.18
N SER A 243 5.32 0.57 -13.38
CA SER A 243 4.04 -0.06 -13.71
C SER A 243 3.78 -1.31 -12.87
N ALA A 244 2.50 -1.55 -12.60
CA ALA A 244 2.02 -2.83 -12.06
C ALA A 244 2.50 -4.00 -12.94
N LEU A 245 2.78 -5.13 -12.32
CA LEU A 245 2.98 -6.40 -13.03
C LEU A 245 1.66 -7.15 -13.15
N ALA A 246 1.57 -8.06 -14.11
CA ALA A 246 0.42 -8.95 -14.24
C ALA A 246 0.16 -9.74 -12.95
N ASP A 247 -1.10 -10.16 -12.76
CA ASP A 247 -1.51 -10.91 -11.58
C ASP A 247 -0.67 -12.19 -11.38
N GLY A 248 -0.33 -12.49 -10.14
CA GLY A 248 0.52 -13.62 -9.77
C GLY A 248 2.02 -13.48 -10.13
N VAL A 249 2.44 -12.37 -10.75
CA VAL A 249 3.86 -12.14 -11.08
C VAL A 249 4.58 -11.46 -9.91
N TYR A 250 5.71 -12.05 -9.51
CA TYR A 250 6.52 -11.57 -8.41
C TYR A 250 7.47 -10.45 -8.86
N TRP A 251 7.44 -9.34 -8.14
CA TRP A 251 8.42 -8.27 -8.23
C TRP A 251 9.74 -8.70 -7.58
N SER A 252 10.86 -8.28 -8.18
CA SER A 252 12.16 -8.35 -7.53
C SER A 252 12.25 -7.34 -6.38
N GLU A 253 13.05 -7.64 -5.36
CA GLU A 253 13.23 -6.76 -4.20
C GLU A 253 13.72 -5.36 -4.63
N SER A 254 14.60 -5.28 -5.65
CA SER A 254 15.07 -4.00 -6.21
C SER A 254 13.96 -3.20 -6.87
N ARG A 255 13.06 -3.85 -7.62
CA ARG A 255 11.91 -3.20 -8.27
C ARG A 255 10.91 -2.70 -7.24
N ILE A 256 10.64 -3.49 -6.19
CA ILE A 256 9.76 -3.09 -5.10
C ILE A 256 10.33 -1.84 -4.43
N ILE A 257 11.61 -1.84 -4.05
CA ILE A 257 12.28 -0.70 -3.41
C ILE A 257 12.21 0.54 -4.30
N ALA A 258 12.45 0.40 -5.60
CA ALA A 258 12.43 1.52 -6.55
C ALA A 258 11.06 2.20 -6.68
N GLY A 259 9.94 1.46 -6.68
CA GLY A 259 8.65 2.08 -6.98
C GLY A 259 7.37 1.33 -6.62
N GLY A 260 7.43 0.12 -6.05
CA GLY A 260 6.22 -0.63 -5.68
C GLY A 260 5.59 -0.17 -4.36
N GLY A 261 4.26 -0.21 -4.28
CA GLY A 261 3.48 -0.12 -3.03
C GLY A 261 3.49 1.25 -2.36
N TRP A 262 3.22 2.32 -3.10
CA TRP A 262 3.10 3.68 -2.56
C TRP A 262 2.39 4.64 -3.50
N GLY A 263 1.80 5.69 -2.91
CA GLY A 263 1.13 6.77 -3.64
C GLY A 263 1.41 8.14 -3.02
N MET A 264 1.03 9.18 -3.76
CA MET A 264 1.22 10.58 -3.35
C MET A 264 0.00 11.43 -3.69
N ARG A 265 -0.30 12.43 -2.86
CA ARG A 265 -1.32 13.46 -3.13
C ARG A 265 -0.79 14.83 -2.78
N MET A 266 -0.97 15.81 -3.67
CA MET A 266 -0.45 17.16 -3.48
C MET A 266 -1.59 18.16 -3.47
N LEU A 267 -1.64 18.95 -2.41
CA LEU A 267 -2.45 20.14 -2.34
C LEU A 267 -1.66 21.34 -2.88
N ARG A 268 -2.10 21.89 -4.01
CA ARG A 268 -1.53 23.10 -4.61
C ARG A 268 -2.07 24.37 -3.94
N VAL A 269 -1.27 25.44 -4.00
CA VAL A 269 -1.67 26.79 -3.57
C VAL A 269 -2.88 27.26 -4.40
N GLY A 270 -3.90 27.81 -3.73
CA GLY A 270 -5.10 28.33 -4.39
C GLY A 270 -5.95 27.28 -5.14
N GLY A 271 -5.68 25.98 -4.96
CA GLY A 271 -6.49 24.91 -5.53
C GLY A 271 -7.89 24.82 -4.90
N ALA A 272 -8.78 24.06 -5.54
CA ALA A 272 -10.07 23.68 -4.94
C ALA A 272 -9.96 22.34 -4.18
N ASN A 273 -9.11 21.42 -4.64
CA ASN A 273 -8.88 20.08 -4.08
C ASN A 273 -7.38 19.72 -4.17
N ALA A 274 -6.95 18.74 -3.38
CA ALA A 274 -5.65 18.13 -3.63
C ALA A 274 -5.66 17.50 -5.02
N VAL A 275 -4.66 17.84 -5.82
CA VAL A 275 -4.50 17.31 -7.16
C VAL A 275 -3.99 15.87 -7.02
N PRO A 276 -4.65 14.91 -7.68
CA PRO A 276 -4.16 13.55 -7.69
C PRO A 276 -2.80 13.52 -8.41
N ASN A 277 -1.99 12.49 -8.14
CA ASN A 277 -1.08 12.06 -9.19
C ASN A 277 -1.99 11.70 -10.40
N ASN A 278 -1.73 12.23 -11.59
CA ASN A 278 -2.73 12.27 -12.68
C ASN A 278 -3.29 10.87 -13.02
N ILE A 279 -4.57 10.65 -12.67
CA ILE A 279 -5.30 9.36 -12.74
C ILE A 279 -5.84 9.00 -14.13
N THR A 280 -5.25 9.50 -15.22
CA THR A 280 -5.69 9.08 -16.57
C THR A 280 -5.20 7.67 -16.85
N HIS A 281 -5.93 6.69 -16.32
CA HIS A 281 -5.80 5.29 -16.72
C HIS A 281 -6.50 5.08 -18.06
N ASP A 282 -5.77 4.60 -19.06
CA ASP A 282 -6.33 3.94 -20.25
C ASP A 282 -6.41 2.42 -20.06
N TYR A 283 -6.60 1.97 -18.83
CA TYR A 283 -6.80 0.56 -18.52
C TYR A 283 -8.11 0.40 -17.77
N GLU A 284 -9.10 -0.07 -18.51
CA GLU A 284 -10.29 -0.72 -18.01
C GLU A 284 -9.87 -1.77 -16.98
N TYR A 285 -10.01 -1.43 -15.69
CA TYR A 285 -9.87 -2.39 -14.61
C TYR A 285 -10.97 -3.43 -14.82
N ARG A 286 -10.66 -4.53 -15.52
CA ARG A 286 -11.63 -5.58 -15.78
C ARG A 286 -11.99 -6.23 -14.46
N VAL A 287 -13.18 -5.87 -13.98
CA VAL A 287 -13.91 -6.56 -12.91
C VAL A 287 -14.36 -7.97 -13.32
N ASP A 288 -14.07 -8.41 -14.55
CA ASP A 288 -14.30 -9.77 -15.00
C ASP A 288 -13.19 -10.73 -14.53
N THR A 289 -12.99 -10.81 -13.22
CA THR A 289 -12.61 -12.12 -12.66
C THR A 289 -13.90 -12.87 -12.46
N TYR A 290 -14.12 -13.89 -13.29
CA TYR A 290 -15.09 -14.93 -12.97
C TYR A 290 -14.91 -15.31 -11.51
N VAL A 291 -15.92 -15.01 -10.69
CA VAL A 291 -15.99 -15.51 -9.33
C VAL A 291 -16.11 -17.01 -9.46
N ILE A 292 -14.99 -17.73 -9.32
CA ILE A 292 -15.05 -19.17 -9.09
C ILE A 292 -15.53 -19.32 -7.65
N THR A 293 -16.84 -19.24 -7.44
CA THR A 293 -17.46 -19.74 -6.22
C THR A 293 -17.28 -21.26 -6.26
N SER A 294 -16.35 -21.79 -5.47
CA SER A 294 -16.31 -23.23 -5.24
C SER A 294 -17.55 -23.63 -4.44
N VAL A 295 -18.48 -24.32 -5.09
CA VAL A 295 -19.60 -24.98 -4.41
C VAL A 295 -19.10 -26.36 -3.99
N ARG A 296 -19.11 -26.63 -2.68
CA ARG A 296 -18.79 -27.97 -2.17
C ARG A 296 -20.05 -28.81 -2.29
N ILE A 297 -20.09 -29.69 -3.28
CA ILE A 297 -21.18 -30.66 -3.47
C ILE A 297 -20.86 -31.85 -2.57
N PHE A 298 -21.79 -32.22 -1.70
CA PHE A 298 -21.76 -33.50 -0.99
C PHE A 298 -22.58 -34.48 -1.83
N ALA A 299 -21.96 -35.59 -2.23
CA ALA A 299 -22.64 -36.72 -2.83
C ALA A 299 -22.43 -37.90 -1.87
N ASP A 300 -23.53 -38.58 -1.54
CA ASP A 300 -23.51 -39.71 -0.60
C ASP A 300 -23.07 -41.01 -1.30
N GLU A 301 -22.88 -40.97 -2.63
CA GLU A 301 -22.40 -42.06 -3.47
C GLU A 301 -21.46 -41.53 -4.58
N ASP A 302 -20.58 -42.41 -5.08
CA ASP A 302 -19.48 -42.08 -5.99
C ASP A 302 -20.01 -41.71 -7.40
N ILE A 303 -20.05 -40.42 -7.72
CA ILE A 303 -20.45 -39.92 -9.04
C ILE A 303 -19.22 -39.92 -9.95
N THR A 304 -19.02 -41.02 -10.67
CA THR A 304 -18.12 -41.04 -11.83
C THR A 304 -18.79 -40.29 -12.98
N PRO A 305 -18.11 -39.38 -13.70
CA PRO A 305 -18.67 -38.77 -14.91
C PRO A 305 -19.01 -39.87 -15.93
N ASP A 306 -20.28 -39.90 -16.35
CA ASP A 306 -20.77 -40.86 -17.34
C ASP A 306 -20.23 -40.51 -18.73
N ASN A 307 -19.51 -41.44 -19.37
CA ASN A 307 -18.90 -41.27 -20.69
C ASN A 307 -19.93 -41.39 -21.83
N ARG A 308 -21.07 -40.71 -21.72
CA ARG A 308 -22.04 -40.59 -22.81
C ARG A 308 -21.77 -39.35 -23.65
N HIS A 309 -20.65 -39.38 -24.36
CA HIS A 309 -20.56 -38.75 -25.68
C HIS A 309 -20.78 -39.86 -26.72
N GLU A 310 -22.04 -40.12 -27.01
CA GLU A 310 -22.43 -40.70 -28.30
C GLU A 310 -22.00 -39.70 -29.38
N SER A 311 -21.02 -40.07 -30.19
CA SER A 311 -20.82 -39.49 -31.51
C SER A 311 -21.12 -40.56 -32.55
N GLU A 312 -22.34 -40.52 -33.06
CA GLU A 312 -22.72 -41.25 -34.27
C GLU A 312 -21.96 -40.68 -35.48
N GLN A 313 -21.34 -41.61 -36.21
CA GLN A 313 -21.06 -41.64 -37.65
C GLN A 313 -20.10 -40.59 -38.25
N ASP A 314 -18.92 -41.07 -38.66
CA ASP A 314 -18.63 -41.11 -40.11
C ASP A 314 -17.69 -42.29 -40.44
N GLU A 315 -18.28 -43.34 -41.03
CA GLU A 315 -17.55 -44.44 -41.67
C GLU A 315 -17.02 -43.95 -43.02
N SER A 316 -15.70 -43.82 -43.17
CA SER A 316 -15.09 -44.03 -44.49
C SER A 316 -13.56 -44.05 -44.42
N LYS A 317 -13.02 -45.24 -44.74
CA LYS A 317 -11.71 -45.53 -45.35
C LYS A 317 -10.56 -45.97 -44.43
N ARG A 318 -10.57 -47.30 -44.23
CA ARG A 318 -9.55 -48.26 -44.71
C ARG A 318 -8.15 -48.23 -44.05
N SER A 319 -7.93 -49.30 -43.26
CA SER A 319 -6.86 -50.30 -43.43
C SER A 319 -5.40 -49.84 -43.31
N CYS A 320 -4.70 -50.22 -42.23
CA CYS A 320 -3.99 -51.51 -42.10
C CYS A 320 -2.88 -51.48 -41.01
N LYS A 321 -2.85 -52.58 -40.23
CA LYS A 321 -1.68 -53.30 -39.68
C LYS A 321 -0.80 -52.72 -38.56
N TYR A 322 -0.97 -53.38 -37.40
CA TYR A 322 0.07 -53.79 -36.45
C TYR A 322 1.44 -54.09 -37.06
N ARG A 323 2.51 -53.60 -36.40
CA ARG A 323 3.71 -54.39 -36.08
C ARG A 323 4.46 -53.76 -34.90
N ARG A 324 4.58 -54.51 -33.80
CA ARG A 324 5.62 -54.34 -32.78
C ARG A 324 6.93 -54.85 -33.37
N GLU A 325 8.03 -54.18 -33.12
CA GLU A 325 9.32 -54.85 -32.89
C GLU A 325 10.26 -53.95 -32.09
N SER A 326 10.82 -54.57 -31.07
CA SER A 326 11.83 -54.09 -30.15
C SER A 326 13.21 -54.20 -30.81
N PHE A 327 14.09 -53.25 -30.53
CA PHE A 327 15.50 -53.46 -30.22
C PHE A 327 15.90 -52.44 -29.15
#